data_AF-A0A961TD28-F1
#
_entry.id   AF-A0A961TD28-F1
#
_cell.length_a   1.000
_cell.length_b   1.000
_cell.length_c   1.000
_cell.angle_alpha   90.00
_cell.angle_beta   90.00
_cell.angle_gamma   90.00
#
_symmetry.space_group_name_H-M   'P 1'
#
loop_
_entity.id
_entity.type
_entity.pdbx_description
1 polymer ?
#
loop_
_entity_poly.entity_id
_entity_poly.type
_entity_poly.pdbx_seq_one_letter_code
_entity_poly.pdbx_strand_id
1 'polypeptide(L)'
;MRVGCPKEIKNHEYRVGLTPGSVREYIAHGHTVIVETGAGAGIGADDGAYQAAGAKIVGTAGEVFTQSDMIVKVKEPQPSEWAQLREGQLLYTYLHLAPDPEQTKGLLASGVTAVAYETVTDARGGLPLLAPMSEVAGRLAIQAGATALQKANGGRGVLLGGVPGVLPGKVAIIGGGVVGLNAAKMAVGLGADVTII
;
A
#
# COMPACT_ATOMS: atom_id res chain seq x y z
N MET A 1 21.65 2.84 11.80
CA MET A 1 20.87 4.03 11.36
C MET A 1 19.53 4.08 12.07
N ARG A 2 18.86 5.23 12.04
CA ARG A 2 17.54 5.49 12.62
C ARG A 2 16.48 5.40 11.53
N VAL A 3 15.56 4.45 11.64
CA VAL A 3 14.48 4.19 10.68
C VAL A 3 13.16 4.66 11.29
N GLY A 4 12.44 5.53 10.60
CA GLY A 4 11.20 6.14 11.03
C GLY A 4 9.99 5.58 10.31
N CYS A 5 8.90 5.35 11.03
CA CYS A 5 7.60 4.99 10.49
C CYS A 5 6.51 5.93 11.04
N PRO A 6 6.16 7.01 10.31
CA PRO A 6 5.05 7.87 10.70
C PRO A 6 3.72 7.14 10.46
N LYS A 7 2.66 7.64 11.07
CA LYS A 7 1.29 7.20 10.80
C LYS A 7 0.88 7.64 9.40
N GLU A 8 0.17 6.78 8.68
CA GLU A 8 -0.40 7.18 7.39
C GLU A 8 -1.56 8.16 7.58
N ILE A 9 -1.55 9.24 6.79
CA ILE A 9 -2.52 10.33 6.89
C ILE A 9 -3.42 10.44 5.66
N LYS A 10 -3.17 9.64 4.61
CA LYS A 10 -4.04 9.60 3.43
C LYS A 10 -5.39 9.00 3.83
N ASN A 11 -6.47 9.57 3.31
CA ASN A 11 -7.83 9.12 3.63
C ASN A 11 -7.99 7.61 3.37
N HIS A 12 -8.56 6.90 4.35
CA HIS A 12 -8.75 5.44 4.35
C HIS A 12 -7.48 4.61 4.10
N GLU A 13 -6.30 5.13 4.46
CA GLU A 13 -5.08 4.32 4.53
C GLU A 13 -4.92 3.75 5.94
N TYR A 14 -5.08 2.43 6.06
CA TYR A 14 -5.02 1.70 7.33
C TYR A 14 -3.76 0.85 7.46
N ARG A 15 -2.96 0.74 6.40
CA ARG A 15 -1.67 0.04 6.44
C ARG A 15 -0.62 0.92 7.13
N VAL A 16 0.53 0.33 7.39
CA VAL A 16 1.67 0.97 8.06
C VAL A 16 2.97 0.57 7.37
N GLY A 17 3.95 1.47 7.33
CA GLY A 17 5.21 1.27 6.60
C GLY A 17 6.06 0.13 7.17
N LEU A 18 6.02 -0.07 8.50
CA LEU A 18 6.75 -1.13 9.19
C LEU A 18 5.80 -1.90 10.10
N THR A 19 5.82 -3.23 10.00
CA THR A 19 5.14 -4.11 10.97
C THR A 19 6.03 -4.35 12.19
N PRO A 20 5.50 -4.82 13.34
CA PRO A 20 6.34 -5.24 14.47
C PRO A 20 7.37 -6.31 14.10
N GLY A 21 7.08 -7.18 13.14
CA GLY A 21 8.05 -8.13 12.60
C GLY A 21 9.22 -7.44 11.88
N SER A 22 8.91 -6.47 11.01
CA SER A 22 9.92 -5.65 10.32
C SER A 22 10.77 -4.83 11.30
N VAL A 23 10.15 -4.28 12.35
CA VAL A 23 10.83 -3.55 13.43
C VAL A 23 11.87 -4.45 14.09
N ARG A 24 11.48 -5.65 14.50
CA ARG A 24 12.38 -6.60 15.17
C ARG A 24 13.61 -6.91 14.34
N GLU A 25 13.44 -7.05 13.03
CA GLU A 25 14.54 -7.32 12.09
C GLU A 25 15.55 -6.17 12.04
N TYR A 26 15.07 -4.93 11.97
CA TYR A 26 15.93 -3.73 12.05
C TYR A 26 16.68 -3.67 13.39
N ILE A 27 15.99 -3.89 14.51
CA ILE A 27 16.61 -3.90 15.84
C ILE A 27 17.69 -4.98 15.93
N ALA A 28 17.42 -6.19 15.42
CA ALA A 28 18.38 -7.30 15.40
C ALA A 28 19.66 -6.98 14.61
N HIS A 29 19.58 -6.09 13.62
CA HIS A 29 20.71 -5.63 12.82
C HIS A 29 21.35 -4.33 13.35
N GLY A 30 21.06 -3.95 14.59
CA GLY A 30 21.69 -2.79 15.26
C GLY A 30 21.14 -1.43 14.82
N HIS A 31 19.98 -1.40 14.16
CA HIS A 31 19.29 -0.16 13.84
C HIS A 31 18.40 0.29 15.02
N THR A 32 18.01 1.56 15.00
CA THR A 32 16.97 2.08 15.90
C THR A 32 15.72 2.33 15.07
N VAL A 33 14.56 1.91 15.57
CA VAL A 33 13.28 2.15 14.89
C VAL A 33 12.44 3.12 15.71
N ILE A 34 11.94 4.17 15.07
CA ILE A 34 11.11 5.22 15.66
C ILE A 34 9.74 5.15 15.00
N VAL A 35 8.69 4.98 15.78
CA VAL A 35 7.31 4.82 15.28
C VAL A 35 6.43 5.87 15.92
N GLU A 36 5.58 6.53 15.12
CA GLU A 36 4.56 7.43 15.64
C GLU A 36 3.48 6.64 16.41
N THR A 37 3.04 7.17 17.55
CA THR A 37 1.94 6.59 18.32
C THR A 37 0.70 6.34 17.45
N GLY A 38 0.12 5.13 17.58
CA GLY A 38 -1.06 4.71 16.83
C GLY A 38 -0.83 4.44 15.34
N ALA A 39 0.41 4.44 14.83
CA ALA A 39 0.69 4.18 13.42
C ALA A 39 0.22 2.80 12.95
N GLY A 40 0.33 1.77 13.80
CA GLY A 40 -0.09 0.40 13.45
C GLY A 40 -1.51 0.03 13.82
N ALA A 41 -2.31 0.94 14.38
CA ALA A 41 -3.66 0.62 14.85
C ALA A 41 -4.54 0.03 13.73
N GLY A 42 -4.39 0.50 12.49
CA GLY A 42 -5.14 0.01 11.33
C GLY A 42 -4.80 -1.42 10.90
N ILE A 43 -3.65 -1.96 11.32
CA ILE A 43 -3.27 -3.37 11.11
C ILE A 43 -3.45 -4.23 12.36
N GLY A 44 -4.09 -3.69 13.41
CA GLY A 44 -4.30 -4.39 14.68
C GLY A 44 -3.04 -4.53 15.55
N ALA A 45 -2.03 -3.67 15.35
CA ALA A 45 -0.82 -3.61 16.17
C ALA A 45 -0.79 -2.29 16.95
N ASP A 46 -0.99 -2.36 18.26
CA ASP A 46 -0.91 -1.20 19.14
C ASP A 46 0.56 -0.80 19.45
N ASP A 47 0.74 0.33 20.11
CA ASP A 47 2.07 0.85 20.48
C ASP A 47 2.85 -0.14 21.35
N GLY A 48 2.16 -0.91 22.19
CA GLY A 48 2.76 -1.95 23.02
C GLY A 48 3.42 -3.05 22.18
N ALA A 49 2.79 -3.47 21.08
CA ALA A 49 3.37 -4.44 20.15
C ALA A 49 4.65 -3.93 19.49
N TYR A 50 4.73 -2.64 19.16
CA TYR A 50 5.93 -2.01 18.61
C TYR A 50 7.04 -1.87 19.66
N GLN A 51 6.70 -1.45 20.88
CA GLN A 51 7.65 -1.39 22.00
C GLN A 51 8.23 -2.77 22.31
N ALA A 52 7.39 -3.81 22.34
CA ALA A 52 7.83 -5.19 22.54
C ALA A 52 8.74 -5.70 21.40
N ALA A 53 8.62 -5.13 20.20
CA ALA A 53 9.53 -5.39 19.08
C ALA A 53 10.83 -4.56 19.14
N GLY A 54 10.96 -3.63 20.09
CA GLY A 54 12.14 -2.79 20.31
C GLY A 54 12.08 -1.40 19.68
N ALA A 55 10.93 -0.97 19.15
CA ALA A 55 10.77 0.40 18.64
C ALA A 55 10.66 1.43 19.78
N LYS A 56 11.16 2.63 19.51
CA LYS A 56 10.84 3.84 20.27
C LYS A 56 9.54 4.43 19.73
N ILE A 57 8.56 4.64 20.61
CA ILE A 57 7.34 5.37 20.26
C ILE A 57 7.53 6.85 20.51
N VAL A 58 7.08 7.69 19.56
CA VAL A 58 7.07 9.15 19.68
C VAL A 58 5.66 9.70 19.47
N GLY A 59 5.39 10.90 19.98
CA GLY A 59 4.03 11.46 20.02
C GLY A 59 3.55 12.07 18.71
N THR A 60 4.48 12.43 17.81
CA THR A 60 4.15 13.17 16.59
C THR A 60 4.91 12.67 15.37
N ALA A 61 4.31 12.85 14.18
CA ALA A 61 4.99 12.62 12.90
C ALA A 61 6.28 13.45 12.78
N GLY A 62 6.26 14.72 13.22
CA GLY A 62 7.41 15.61 13.17
C GLY A 62 8.64 15.06 13.90
N GLU A 63 8.44 14.43 15.07
CA GLU A 63 9.53 13.73 15.77
C GLU A 63 10.11 12.58 14.96
N VAL A 64 9.26 11.79 14.28
CA VAL A 64 9.71 10.70 13.39
C VAL A 64 10.54 11.27 12.24
N PHE A 65 10.00 12.27 11.54
CA PHE A 65 10.69 12.91 10.42
C PHE A 65 12.03 13.48 10.87
N THR A 66 12.09 14.30 11.91
CA THR A 66 13.32 14.95 12.38
C THR A 66 14.37 13.96 12.90
N GLN A 67 13.98 12.91 13.62
CA GLN A 67 14.94 12.00 14.28
C GLN A 67 15.47 10.88 13.37
N SER A 68 14.84 10.61 12.22
CA SER A 68 15.16 9.42 11.40
C SER A 68 16.05 9.74 10.21
N ASP A 69 17.00 8.86 9.93
CA ASP A 69 17.86 8.91 8.74
C ASP A 69 17.10 8.38 7.50
N MET A 70 16.19 7.42 7.72
CA MET A 70 15.31 6.84 6.70
C MET A 70 13.85 6.88 7.15
N ILE A 71 12.93 7.22 6.26
CA ILE A 71 11.48 7.17 6.49
C ILE A 71 10.90 6.06 5.61
N VAL A 72 10.20 5.12 6.25
CA VAL A 72 9.48 4.05 5.58
C VAL A 72 7.98 4.32 5.71
N LYS A 73 7.31 4.47 4.57
CA LYS A 73 5.87 4.72 4.48
C LYS A 73 5.21 3.70 3.54
N VAL A 74 3.88 3.72 3.51
CA VAL A 74 3.04 3.03 2.53
C VAL A 74 2.71 3.97 1.38
N LYS A 75 2.16 5.14 1.68
CA LYS A 75 1.67 6.07 0.65
C LYS A 75 2.63 7.23 0.46
N GLU A 76 2.41 7.91 -0.64
CA GLU A 76 3.17 9.07 -1.02
C GLU A 76 2.95 10.20 0.02
N PRO A 77 3.99 10.97 0.37
CA PRO A 77 3.85 12.00 1.38
C PRO A 77 2.82 13.05 0.93
N GLN A 78 2.02 13.55 1.87
CA GLN A 78 1.05 14.61 1.62
C GLN A 78 1.72 16.00 1.73
N PRO A 79 1.06 17.09 1.29
CA PRO A 79 1.67 18.43 1.30
C PRO A 79 2.27 18.87 2.65
N SER A 80 1.63 18.49 3.76
CA SER A 80 2.13 18.77 5.11
C SER A 80 3.36 17.96 5.51
N GLU A 81 3.62 16.82 4.86
CA GLU A 81 4.78 15.96 5.10
C GLU A 81 5.98 16.37 4.24
N TRP A 82 5.77 16.98 3.06
CA TRP A 82 6.87 17.43 2.19
C TRP A 82 7.81 18.39 2.91
N ALA A 83 7.25 19.32 3.67
CA ALA A 83 8.01 20.32 4.43
C ALA A 83 8.79 19.72 5.63
N GLN A 84 8.51 18.47 6.01
CA GLN A 84 9.19 17.78 7.11
C GLN A 84 10.36 16.92 6.61
N LEU A 85 10.42 16.65 5.30
CA LEU A 85 11.53 15.98 4.64
C LEU A 85 12.73 16.94 4.54
N ARG A 86 13.93 16.36 4.45
CA ARG A 86 15.17 17.14 4.40
C ARG A 86 16.28 16.45 3.61
N GLU A 87 17.30 17.23 3.25
CA GLU A 87 18.53 16.73 2.67
C GLU A 87 19.23 15.72 3.58
N GLY A 88 19.82 14.69 2.97
CA GLY A 88 20.48 13.58 3.67
C GLY A 88 19.52 12.54 4.27
N GLN A 89 18.21 12.73 4.15
CA GLN A 89 17.21 11.73 4.53
C GLN A 89 16.84 10.84 3.34
N LEU A 90 16.62 9.55 3.61
CA LEU A 90 16.07 8.59 2.64
C LEU A 90 14.56 8.43 2.86
N LEU A 91 13.76 8.66 1.82
CA LEU A 91 12.33 8.34 1.80
C LEU A 91 12.11 7.07 0.98
N TYR A 92 11.46 6.07 1.55
CA TYR A 92 11.14 4.80 0.89
C TYR A 92 9.66 4.49 1.03
N THR A 93 8.91 4.63 -0.07
CA THR A 93 7.44 4.51 -0.10
C THR A 93 6.92 4.39 -1.55
N TYR A 94 5.61 4.18 -1.74
CA TYR A 94 4.99 4.43 -3.05
C TYR A 94 4.93 5.93 -3.34
N LEU A 95 5.31 6.38 -4.53
CA LEU A 95 5.28 7.81 -4.87
C LEU A 95 4.28 8.12 -5.98
N HIS A 96 4.27 7.35 -7.06
CA HIS A 96 3.49 7.61 -8.26
C HIS A 96 3.74 9.04 -8.79
N LEU A 97 5.01 9.41 -8.98
CA LEU A 97 5.41 10.79 -9.32
C LEU A 97 4.88 11.28 -10.67
N ALA A 98 4.78 10.40 -11.68
CA ALA A 98 4.42 10.78 -13.04
C ALA A 98 3.09 11.55 -13.15
N PRO A 99 2.00 11.15 -12.47
CA PRO A 99 0.74 11.92 -12.43
C PRO A 99 0.71 13.06 -11.39
N ASP A 100 1.74 13.25 -10.55
CA ASP A 100 1.72 14.23 -9.44
C ASP A 100 2.94 15.19 -9.46
N PRO A 101 2.87 16.27 -10.27
CA PRO A 101 3.96 17.23 -10.39
C PRO A 101 4.17 18.06 -9.11
N GLU A 102 3.14 18.27 -8.29
CA GLU A 102 3.26 19.07 -7.07
C GLU A 102 4.02 18.30 -5.99
N GLN A 103 3.75 17.00 -5.83
CA GLN A 103 4.59 16.14 -5.02
C GLN A 103 6.03 16.15 -5.49
N THR A 104 6.25 16.01 -6.80
CA THR A 104 7.61 16.01 -7.36
C THR A 104 8.36 17.30 -6.98
N LYS A 105 7.71 18.47 -7.11
CA LYS A 105 8.27 19.76 -6.66
C LYS A 105 8.56 19.79 -5.16
N GLY A 106 7.64 19.27 -4.33
CA GLY A 106 7.82 19.19 -2.88
C GLY A 106 9.03 18.37 -2.47
N LEU A 107 9.21 17.20 -3.10
CA LEU A 107 10.38 16.35 -2.86
C LEU A 107 11.68 17.02 -3.31
N LEU A 108 11.69 17.62 -4.51
CA LEU A 108 12.85 18.38 -5.00
C LEU A 108 13.22 19.53 -4.07
N ALA A 109 12.24 20.30 -3.60
CA ALA A 109 12.46 21.41 -2.67
C ALA A 109 13.02 20.96 -1.32
N SER A 110 12.65 19.77 -0.84
CA SER A 110 13.17 19.20 0.41
C SER A 110 14.61 18.70 0.33
N GLY A 111 15.13 18.42 -0.87
CA GLY A 111 16.45 17.81 -1.07
C GLY A 111 16.55 16.33 -0.64
N VAL A 112 15.43 15.68 -0.31
CA VAL A 112 15.39 14.28 0.11
C VAL A 112 15.85 13.33 -1.01
N THR A 113 16.50 12.22 -0.64
CA THR A 113 16.66 11.09 -1.57
C THR A 113 15.42 10.21 -1.48
N ALA A 114 14.63 10.11 -2.55
CA ALA A 114 13.40 9.32 -2.56
C ALA A 114 13.52 8.09 -3.47
N VAL A 115 13.14 6.92 -2.95
CA VAL A 115 13.07 5.66 -3.69
C VAL A 115 11.61 5.22 -3.73
N ALA A 116 11.08 5.04 -4.93
CA ALA A 116 9.69 4.67 -5.15
C ALA A 116 9.54 3.15 -5.21
N TYR A 117 8.65 2.57 -4.39
CA TYR A 117 8.42 1.12 -4.40
C TYR A 117 8.03 0.60 -5.79
N GLU A 118 7.17 1.32 -6.49
CA GLU A 118 6.62 0.91 -7.79
C GLU A 118 7.61 0.98 -8.95
N THR A 119 8.83 1.47 -8.72
CA THR A 119 9.88 1.55 -9.76
C THR A 119 11.10 0.68 -9.46
N VAL A 120 11.17 0.05 -8.28
CA VAL A 120 12.19 -0.95 -7.97
C VAL A 120 11.97 -2.16 -8.86
N THR A 121 12.99 -2.52 -9.65
CA THR A 121 12.96 -3.63 -10.59
C THR A 121 13.90 -4.76 -10.18
N ASP A 122 13.49 -6.01 -10.44
CA ASP A 122 14.40 -7.15 -10.36
C ASP A 122 15.27 -7.26 -11.64
N ALA A 123 16.24 -8.20 -11.64
CA ALA A 123 17.14 -8.42 -12.78
C ALA A 123 16.43 -8.87 -14.08
N ARG A 124 15.14 -9.21 -14.03
CA ARG A 124 14.31 -9.60 -15.18
C ARG A 124 13.28 -8.53 -15.54
N GLY A 125 13.35 -7.34 -14.93
CA GLY A 125 12.43 -6.23 -15.16
C GLY A 125 11.07 -6.36 -14.45
N GLY A 126 10.90 -7.32 -13.54
CA GLY A 126 9.71 -7.43 -12.70
C GLY A 126 9.67 -6.36 -11.61
N LEU A 127 8.48 -6.03 -11.11
CA LEU A 127 8.26 -5.04 -10.04
C LEU A 127 7.90 -5.74 -8.72
N PRO A 128 8.88 -6.26 -7.95
CA PRO A 128 8.63 -7.13 -6.80
C PRO A 128 7.86 -6.45 -5.67
N LEU A 129 8.01 -5.14 -5.51
CA LEU A 129 7.32 -4.39 -4.45
C LEU A 129 5.89 -4.02 -4.83
N LEU A 130 5.62 -3.85 -6.14
CA LEU A 130 4.29 -3.58 -6.69
C LEU A 130 3.43 -4.83 -6.83
N ALA A 131 4.05 -5.98 -7.09
CA ALA A 131 3.35 -7.23 -7.37
C ALA A 131 2.35 -7.64 -6.26
N PRO A 132 2.71 -7.65 -4.95
CA PRO A 132 1.77 -8.03 -3.90
C PRO A 132 0.51 -7.15 -3.86
N MET A 133 0.67 -5.84 -4.06
CA MET A 133 -0.47 -4.92 -4.08
C MET A 133 -1.33 -5.11 -5.34
N SER A 134 -0.70 -5.45 -6.47
CA SER A 134 -1.40 -5.79 -7.70
C SER A 134 -2.25 -7.05 -7.54
N GLU A 135 -1.77 -8.06 -6.82
CA GLU A 135 -2.56 -9.26 -6.53
C GLU A 135 -3.79 -8.94 -5.68
N VAL A 136 -3.60 -8.18 -4.59
CA VAL A 136 -4.69 -7.75 -3.71
C VAL A 136 -5.73 -6.95 -4.50
N ALA A 137 -5.30 -5.98 -5.30
CA ALA A 137 -6.18 -5.15 -6.12
C ALA A 137 -7.00 -6.00 -7.11
N GLY A 138 -6.35 -6.93 -7.83
CA GLY A 138 -7.04 -7.82 -8.76
C GLY A 138 -8.12 -8.66 -8.08
N ARG A 139 -7.83 -9.21 -6.89
CA ARG A 139 -8.81 -10.03 -6.17
C ARG A 139 -9.97 -9.20 -5.62
N LEU A 140 -9.68 -8.05 -5.02
CA LEU A 140 -10.70 -7.15 -4.47
C LEU A 140 -11.61 -6.58 -5.57
N ALA A 141 -11.09 -6.34 -6.78
CA ALA A 141 -11.89 -5.81 -7.89
C ALA A 141 -13.11 -6.68 -8.19
N ILE A 142 -12.98 -8.00 -8.12
CA ILE A 142 -14.10 -8.93 -8.34
C ILE A 142 -15.08 -8.92 -7.17
N GLN A 143 -14.59 -8.87 -5.93
CA GLN A 143 -15.46 -8.78 -4.75
C GLN A 143 -16.27 -7.48 -4.75
N ALA A 144 -15.62 -6.36 -5.04
CA ALA A 144 -16.26 -5.05 -5.17
C ALA A 144 -17.26 -5.04 -6.34
N GLY A 145 -16.88 -5.59 -7.50
CA GLY A 145 -17.76 -5.71 -8.66
C GLY A 145 -19.00 -6.57 -8.39
N ALA A 146 -18.84 -7.71 -7.69
CA ALA A 146 -19.95 -8.57 -7.29
C ALA A 146 -20.93 -7.85 -6.36
N THR A 147 -20.42 -7.11 -5.37
CA THR A 147 -21.23 -6.27 -4.47
C THR A 147 -21.97 -5.19 -5.26
N ALA A 148 -21.28 -4.47 -6.15
CA ALA A 148 -21.87 -3.42 -6.97
C ALA A 148 -22.94 -3.94 -7.95
N LEU A 149 -22.86 -5.22 -8.38
CA LEU A 149 -23.88 -5.83 -9.23
C LEU A 149 -25.21 -6.10 -8.52
N GLN A 150 -25.25 -6.11 -7.18
CA GLN A 150 -26.47 -6.38 -6.42
C GLN A 150 -27.51 -5.26 -6.59
N LYS A 151 -28.80 -5.62 -6.67
CA LYS A 151 -29.88 -4.62 -6.81
C LYS A 151 -29.95 -3.64 -5.65
N ALA A 152 -29.70 -4.10 -4.42
CA ALA A 152 -29.67 -3.25 -3.23
C ALA A 152 -28.60 -2.14 -3.31
N ASN A 153 -27.53 -2.37 -4.08
CA ASN A 153 -26.45 -1.42 -4.30
C ASN A 153 -26.61 -0.66 -5.63
N GLY A 154 -27.80 -0.69 -6.25
CA GLY A 154 -28.10 -0.02 -7.52
C GLY A 154 -27.68 -0.78 -8.78
N GLY A 155 -27.11 -1.98 -8.64
CA GLY A 155 -26.61 -2.79 -9.74
C GLY A 155 -27.70 -3.44 -10.60
N ARG A 156 -27.25 -4.21 -11.58
CA ARG A 156 -28.13 -4.92 -12.52
C ARG A 156 -28.92 -6.06 -11.85
N GLY A 157 -28.50 -6.55 -10.69
CA GLY A 157 -29.08 -7.72 -10.02
C GLY A 157 -28.56 -9.03 -10.57
N VAL A 158 -27.29 -9.08 -10.96
CA VAL A 158 -26.68 -10.28 -11.57
C VAL A 158 -25.83 -10.99 -10.52
N LEU A 159 -26.11 -12.27 -10.32
CA LEU A 159 -25.23 -13.17 -9.58
C LEU A 159 -24.13 -13.65 -10.53
N LEU A 160 -22.86 -13.40 -10.19
CA LEU A 160 -21.73 -13.73 -11.07
C LEU A 160 -21.70 -15.21 -11.47
N GLY A 161 -21.95 -16.12 -10.53
CA GLY A 161 -21.95 -17.56 -10.82
C GLY A 161 -23.19 -18.10 -11.51
N GLY A 162 -24.26 -17.31 -11.62
CA GLY A 162 -25.57 -17.82 -11.99
C GLY A 162 -26.02 -18.97 -11.06
N VAL A 163 -26.90 -19.82 -11.58
CA VAL A 163 -27.34 -21.09 -10.97
C VAL A 163 -27.73 -22.04 -12.11
N PRO A 164 -27.89 -23.36 -11.90
CA PRO A 164 -28.36 -24.26 -12.95
C PRO A 164 -29.64 -23.74 -13.63
N GLY A 165 -29.60 -23.60 -14.95
CA GLY A 165 -30.69 -23.03 -15.76
C GLY A 165 -30.68 -21.51 -15.93
N VAL A 166 -29.75 -20.79 -15.29
CA VAL A 166 -29.58 -19.33 -15.40
C VAL A 166 -28.15 -18.99 -15.78
N LEU A 167 -27.97 -18.17 -16.81
CA LEU A 167 -26.65 -17.78 -17.29
C LEU A 167 -25.82 -17.04 -16.21
N PRO A 168 -24.50 -17.28 -16.15
CA PRO A 168 -23.61 -16.52 -15.27
C PRO A 168 -23.42 -15.08 -15.74
N GLY A 169 -22.86 -14.25 -14.86
CA GLY A 169 -22.41 -12.91 -15.22
C GLY A 169 -21.20 -12.95 -16.14
N LYS A 170 -21.11 -11.99 -17.06
CA LYS A 170 -19.95 -11.81 -17.94
C LYS A 170 -18.98 -10.79 -17.36
N VAL A 171 -17.71 -11.13 -17.28
CA VAL A 171 -16.63 -10.28 -16.76
C VAL A 171 -15.58 -10.09 -17.85
N ALA A 172 -15.42 -8.85 -18.31
CA ALA A 172 -14.35 -8.46 -19.21
C ALA A 172 -13.19 -7.86 -18.39
N ILE A 173 -11.98 -8.38 -18.60
CA ILE A 173 -10.74 -7.95 -17.93
C ILE A 173 -9.82 -7.39 -19.02
N ILE A 174 -9.43 -6.12 -18.89
CA ILE A 174 -8.53 -5.46 -19.84
C ILE A 174 -7.13 -5.43 -19.22
N GLY A 175 -6.21 -6.21 -19.78
CA GLY A 175 -4.83 -6.40 -19.33
C GLY A 175 -4.60 -7.74 -18.64
N GLY A 176 -3.80 -8.61 -19.26
CA GLY A 176 -3.42 -9.94 -18.74
C GLY A 176 -2.24 -9.96 -17.73
N GLY A 177 -1.92 -8.82 -17.11
CA GLY A 177 -0.84 -8.73 -16.12
C GLY A 177 -1.21 -9.33 -14.74
N VAL A 178 -0.41 -9.03 -13.71
CA VAL A 178 -0.60 -9.56 -12.33
C VAL A 178 -2.01 -9.25 -11.78
N VAL A 179 -2.50 -8.02 -11.99
CA VAL A 179 -3.86 -7.60 -11.57
C VAL A 179 -4.92 -8.42 -12.29
N GLY A 180 -4.88 -8.43 -13.63
CA GLY A 180 -5.89 -9.10 -14.45
C GLY A 180 -5.93 -10.61 -14.24
N LEU A 181 -4.78 -11.26 -14.06
CA LEU A 181 -4.71 -12.68 -13.72
C LEU A 181 -5.38 -12.98 -12.36
N ASN A 182 -5.13 -12.15 -11.35
CA ASN A 182 -5.75 -12.34 -10.04
C ASN A 182 -7.26 -12.03 -10.06
N ALA A 183 -7.69 -11.05 -10.84
CA ALA A 183 -9.10 -10.79 -11.10
C ALA A 183 -9.77 -11.98 -11.81
N ALA A 184 -9.13 -12.52 -12.84
CA ALA A 184 -9.64 -13.68 -13.58
C ALA A 184 -9.79 -14.90 -12.66
N LYS A 185 -8.80 -15.19 -11.81
CA LYS A 185 -8.87 -16.29 -10.83
C LYS A 185 -10.07 -16.14 -9.90
N MET A 186 -10.35 -14.94 -9.39
CA MET A 186 -11.52 -14.72 -8.54
C MET A 186 -12.84 -14.81 -9.31
N ALA A 187 -12.92 -14.22 -10.50
CA ALA A 187 -14.14 -14.26 -11.30
C ALA A 187 -14.51 -15.68 -11.73
N VAL A 188 -13.52 -16.47 -12.20
CA VAL A 188 -13.69 -17.89 -12.52
C VAL A 188 -14.06 -18.69 -11.27
N GLY A 189 -13.41 -18.42 -10.12
CA GLY A 189 -13.74 -19.07 -8.85
C GLY A 189 -15.19 -18.84 -8.38
N LEU A 190 -15.81 -17.73 -8.79
CA LEU A 190 -17.22 -17.44 -8.56
C LEU A 190 -18.16 -18.02 -9.64
N GLY A 191 -17.63 -18.61 -10.71
CA GLY A 191 -18.41 -19.20 -11.80
C GLY A 191 -18.80 -18.22 -12.93
N ALA A 192 -18.16 -17.05 -13.01
CA ALA A 192 -18.44 -16.09 -14.08
C ALA A 192 -17.89 -16.54 -15.45
N ASP A 193 -18.49 -16.02 -16.53
CA ASP A 193 -17.95 -16.09 -17.89
C ASP A 193 -16.92 -14.97 -18.08
N VAL A 194 -15.65 -15.34 -18.21
CA VAL A 194 -14.52 -14.40 -18.15
C VAL A 194 -13.84 -14.27 -19.51
N THR A 195 -13.69 -13.04 -19.98
CA THR A 195 -12.87 -12.70 -21.15
C THR A 195 -11.71 -11.79 -20.73
N ILE A 196 -10.49 -12.12 -21.14
CA ILE A 196 -9.30 -11.30 -20.92
C ILE A 196 -8.84 -10.75 -22.27
N ILE A 197 -8.58 -9.45 -22.34
CA ILE A 197 -8.12 -8.72 -23.54
C ILE A 197 -6.76 -8.10 -23.26
#